data_AF-W7PIZ4-F1
#
_entry.id   AF-W7PIZ4-F1
#
_cell.length_a   1.000
_cell.length_b   1.000
_cell.length_c   1.000
_cell.angle_alpha   90.00
_cell.angle_beta   90.00
_cell.angle_gamma   90.00
#
_symmetry.space_group_name_H-M   'P 1'
#
loop_
_entity.id
_entity.type
_entity.pdbx_description
1 polymer ?
#
loop_
_entity_poly.entity_id
_entity_poly.type
_entity_poly.pdbx_seq_one_letter_code
_entity_poly.pdbx_strand_id
1 'polypeptide(L)'
;MNKNDLTWVDRAPRPDLSDYPSERSLPPYPVYLFPEILSKPLGALHHGTQIPVELIANTVLTAASLACQPLIEVIQPHTNTPTPCSLYFFSIAESGAGKSTVKNIIMKPFYDFDERMRHEYSDKKADYDAKIEVWKIKNKTLIRNLRKAIDKNFNGEFESRKIVEHTRSKPWEPVPPQIIYNDTAATDLIYGLSRYPNAGLITDEAITYFGNRPKNKIGFLNNAWDGSSYHFRRGGTIDCHFTPCLTASLMTQPGVFESFMEVHGKIFKESGFLSRFLFIRTDNLEHYGAEALAHGEHWSEIREFHERLDLLLSKQKERIDNNETAKTQLTLSDNALNIWKKHRESLLNKIKPGNELYYIREYAVKSSTNTLRMAAIFQYICNESANEISEDIMDNCIEITDWYLNATNRIFFDTPERIEFTQDVLKLYQFILSRSKKENGAITTGEIEQYGPNKLRKVEKLTPVLNHLVGQGDVILYNSIPNDTIYISALNHDGLYPQPRNTPAHNIRAADSTAFRPCFHIDLSDIRLKEK
;
A
#
# COMPACT_ATOMS: atom_id res chain seq x y z
N MET A 1 53.86 6.95 9.27
CA MET A 1 54.15 5.60 9.81
C MET A 1 55.19 4.93 8.91
N ASN A 2 56.25 4.37 9.47
CA ASN A 2 57.20 3.56 8.70
C ASN A 2 56.55 2.21 8.32
N LYS A 3 56.88 1.66 7.14
CA LYS A 3 56.31 0.40 6.60
C LYS A 3 56.42 -0.84 7.52
N ASN A 4 57.20 -0.77 8.60
CA ASN A 4 57.59 -1.93 9.42
C ASN A 4 56.71 -2.21 10.65
N ASP A 5 55.70 -1.38 10.95
CA ASP A 5 54.88 -1.50 12.17
C ASP A 5 53.45 -2.05 11.95
N LEU A 6 53.08 -2.33 10.70
CA LEU A 6 51.77 -2.86 10.33
C LEU A 6 51.80 -4.38 10.18
N THR A 7 50.70 -5.00 10.59
CA THR A 7 50.38 -6.41 10.43
C THR A 7 49.04 -6.55 9.72
N TRP A 8 48.95 -7.58 8.89
CA TRP A 8 47.71 -8.01 8.28
C TRP A 8 46.98 -8.93 9.24
N VAL A 9 45.77 -8.54 9.62
CA VAL A 9 44.98 -9.27 10.61
C VAL A 9 43.64 -9.69 10.01
N ASP A 10 43.26 -10.93 10.27
CA ASP A 10 41.91 -11.41 10.10
C ASP A 10 41.13 -10.99 11.36
N ARG A 11 40.26 -9.99 11.22
CA ARG A 11 39.43 -9.47 12.30
C ARG A 11 38.06 -9.17 11.74
N ALA A 12 37.01 -9.57 12.45
CA ALA A 12 35.61 -9.47 12.05
C ALA A 12 35.18 -10.53 11.02
N PRO A 13 34.52 -11.61 11.46
CA PRO A 13 33.70 -12.37 10.54
C PRO A 13 32.68 -11.40 9.93
N ARG A 14 32.62 -11.36 8.59
CA ARG A 14 31.54 -10.63 7.93
C ARG A 14 30.21 -11.24 8.34
N PRO A 15 29.15 -10.43 8.53
CA PRO A 15 27.81 -10.98 8.67
C PRO A 15 27.50 -11.91 7.49
N ASP A 16 26.76 -12.98 7.76
CA ASP A 16 26.27 -13.84 6.70
C ASP A 16 25.30 -13.02 5.83
N LEU A 17 25.20 -13.32 4.52
CA LEU A 17 24.21 -12.68 3.67
C LEU A 17 22.79 -12.83 4.25
N SER A 18 22.48 -13.96 4.87
CA SER A 18 21.19 -14.22 5.54
C SER A 18 20.92 -13.32 6.76
N ASP A 19 21.93 -12.66 7.32
CA ASP A 19 21.76 -11.68 8.40
C ASP A 19 21.09 -10.39 7.91
N TYR A 20 21.19 -10.08 6.62
CA TYR A 20 20.59 -8.89 6.03
C TYR A 20 19.11 -9.12 5.68
N PRO A 21 18.17 -8.28 6.19
CA PRO A 21 16.74 -8.43 5.89
C PRO A 21 16.39 -8.48 4.40
N SER A 22 17.17 -7.81 3.54
CA SER A 22 16.98 -7.80 2.09
C SER A 22 17.26 -9.12 1.40
N GLU A 23 18.21 -9.89 1.93
CA GLU A 23 18.72 -11.11 1.31
C GLU A 23 17.93 -12.36 1.73
N ARG A 24 17.13 -12.26 2.80
CA ARG A 24 16.27 -13.37 3.23
C ARG A 24 15.27 -13.71 2.12
N SER A 25 14.82 -14.96 2.02
CA SER A 25 13.64 -15.28 1.21
C SER A 25 12.37 -14.73 1.88
N LEU A 26 11.34 -14.43 1.08
CA LEU A 26 10.06 -14.04 1.65
C LEU A 26 9.45 -15.32 2.22
N PRO A 27 9.00 -15.35 3.48
CA PRO A 27 8.33 -16.53 3.99
C PRO A 27 7.07 -16.82 3.15
N PRO A 28 6.58 -18.07 3.12
CA PRO A 28 5.31 -18.39 2.49
C PRO A 28 4.18 -17.48 2.99
N TYR A 29 3.20 -17.21 2.13
CA TYR A 29 2.06 -16.37 2.51
C TYR A 29 1.31 -17.00 3.70
N PRO A 30 1.01 -16.26 4.77
CA PRO A 30 0.54 -16.84 6.03
C PRO A 30 -0.97 -17.11 6.03
N VAL A 31 -1.41 -18.07 5.21
CA VAL A 31 -2.83 -18.47 5.08
C VAL A 31 -3.45 -18.91 6.41
N TYR A 32 -2.65 -19.52 7.28
CA TYR A 32 -3.10 -20.03 8.58
C TYR A 32 -3.54 -18.94 9.57
N LEU A 33 -3.21 -17.68 9.31
CA LEU A 33 -3.64 -16.52 10.13
C LEU A 33 -5.01 -15.99 9.72
N PHE A 34 -5.55 -16.44 8.59
CA PHE A 34 -6.85 -16.01 8.10
C PHE A 34 -7.97 -16.74 8.85
N PRO A 35 -9.07 -16.06 9.18
CA PRO A 35 -10.26 -16.74 9.65
C PRO A 35 -10.76 -17.77 8.63
N GLU A 36 -11.40 -18.84 9.10
CA GLU A 36 -11.80 -19.98 8.26
C GLU A 36 -12.60 -19.57 7.02
N ILE A 37 -13.54 -18.65 7.17
CA ILE A 37 -14.38 -18.15 6.06
C ILE A 37 -13.57 -17.49 4.95
N LEU A 38 -12.38 -16.98 5.26
CA LEU A 38 -11.44 -16.39 4.31
C LEU A 38 -10.35 -17.37 3.87
N SER A 39 -9.87 -18.27 4.74
CA SER A 39 -8.77 -19.19 4.43
C SER A 39 -9.18 -20.39 3.58
N LYS A 40 -10.40 -20.92 3.79
CA LYS A 40 -10.97 -22.03 3.00
C LYS A 40 -10.96 -21.76 1.49
N PRO A 41 -11.50 -20.63 0.96
CA PRO A 41 -11.45 -20.36 -0.48
C PRO A 41 -10.02 -20.19 -1.02
N LEU A 42 -9.04 -19.79 -0.20
CA LEU A 42 -7.63 -19.71 -0.61
C LEU A 42 -7.07 -21.09 -0.93
N GLY A 43 -7.22 -22.04 0.00
CA GLY A 43 -6.75 -23.41 -0.21
C GLY A 43 -7.46 -24.10 -1.36
N ALA A 44 -8.80 -23.97 -1.42
CA ALA A 44 -9.63 -24.52 -2.49
C ALA A 44 -9.19 -24.06 -3.88
N LEU A 45 -9.02 -22.75 -4.06
CA LEU A 45 -8.59 -22.18 -5.35
C LEU A 45 -7.13 -22.50 -5.66
N HIS A 46 -6.24 -22.43 -4.68
CA HIS A 46 -4.83 -22.77 -4.89
C HIS A 46 -4.67 -24.21 -5.37
N HIS A 47 -5.30 -25.18 -4.68
CA HIS A 47 -5.24 -26.58 -5.09
C HIS A 47 -5.89 -26.83 -6.45
N GLY A 48 -7.06 -26.23 -6.72
CA GLY A 48 -7.81 -26.46 -7.95
C GLY A 48 -7.24 -25.76 -9.20
N THR A 49 -6.49 -24.66 -9.03
CA THR A 49 -6.03 -23.82 -10.14
C THR A 49 -4.51 -23.64 -10.22
N GLN A 50 -3.77 -24.02 -9.17
CA GLN A 50 -2.34 -23.78 -9.01
C GLN A 50 -1.94 -22.30 -9.03
N ILE A 51 -2.91 -21.39 -8.87
CA ILE A 51 -2.65 -19.94 -8.80
C ILE A 51 -2.01 -19.60 -7.44
N PRO A 52 -0.96 -18.75 -7.37
CA PRO A 52 -0.29 -18.38 -6.14
C PRO A 52 -1.25 -17.84 -5.11
N VAL A 53 -1.09 -18.33 -3.88
CA VAL A 53 -2.06 -18.09 -2.82
C VAL A 53 -2.12 -16.63 -2.41
N GLU A 54 -1.03 -15.88 -2.52
CA GLU A 54 -0.96 -14.43 -2.28
C GLU A 54 -1.82 -13.63 -3.28
N LEU A 55 -1.90 -14.07 -4.53
CA LEU A 55 -2.76 -13.46 -5.56
C LEU A 55 -4.24 -13.74 -5.28
N ILE A 56 -4.53 -14.98 -4.84
CA ILE A 56 -5.88 -15.36 -4.40
C ILE A 56 -6.28 -14.55 -3.16
N ALA A 57 -5.37 -14.40 -2.20
CA ALA A 57 -5.60 -13.68 -0.96
C ALA A 57 -5.89 -12.20 -1.19
N ASN A 58 -5.13 -11.52 -2.06
CA ASN A 58 -5.45 -10.15 -2.46
C ASN A 58 -6.89 -10.03 -2.99
N THR A 59 -7.35 -11.00 -3.78
CA THR A 59 -8.70 -10.96 -4.37
C THR A 59 -9.78 -11.27 -3.33
N VAL A 60 -9.56 -12.26 -2.46
CA VAL A 60 -10.46 -12.59 -1.34
C VAL A 60 -10.59 -11.42 -0.36
N LEU A 61 -9.46 -10.79 -0.01
CA LEU A 61 -9.45 -9.60 0.85
C LEU A 61 -10.10 -8.39 0.17
N THR A 62 -9.96 -8.25 -1.15
CA THR A 62 -10.67 -7.22 -1.93
C THR A 62 -12.18 -7.42 -1.82
N ALA A 63 -12.67 -8.64 -2.01
CA ALA A 63 -14.08 -8.97 -1.86
C ALA A 63 -14.56 -8.70 -0.42
N ALA A 64 -13.85 -9.17 0.60
CA ALA A 64 -14.20 -8.93 2.00
C ALA A 64 -14.25 -7.43 2.34
N SER A 65 -13.24 -6.66 1.89
CA SER A 65 -13.18 -5.20 2.04
C SER A 65 -14.37 -4.51 1.37
N LEU A 66 -14.70 -4.88 0.12
CA LEU A 66 -15.81 -4.28 -0.61
C LEU A 66 -17.18 -4.58 0.02
N ALA A 67 -17.38 -5.81 0.52
CA ALA A 67 -18.62 -6.18 1.20
C ALA A 67 -18.78 -5.54 2.58
N CYS A 68 -17.68 -5.32 3.31
CA CYS A 68 -17.71 -4.77 4.67
C CYS A 68 -17.72 -3.24 4.69
N GLN A 69 -17.03 -2.56 3.75
CA GLN A 69 -16.87 -1.10 3.78
C GLN A 69 -18.17 -0.27 3.87
N PRO A 70 -19.34 -0.66 3.31
CA PRO A 70 -20.57 0.13 3.47
C PRO A 70 -21.24 -0.11 4.83
N LEU A 71 -20.86 -1.15 5.56
CA LEU A 71 -21.51 -1.62 6.79
C LEU A 71 -20.75 -1.17 8.04
N ILE A 72 -19.42 -1.16 7.99
CA ILE A 72 -18.57 -0.96 9.15
C ILE A 72 -17.51 0.13 8.96
N GLU A 73 -17.06 0.67 10.09
CA GLU A 73 -15.90 1.54 10.21
C GLU A 73 -15.13 1.20 11.49
N VAL A 74 -13.84 1.51 11.54
CA VAL A 74 -12.98 1.24 12.71
C VAL A 74 -12.56 2.54 13.38
N ILE A 75 -12.68 2.59 14.70
CA ILE A 75 -12.25 3.74 15.49
C ILE A 75 -10.73 3.74 15.60
N GLN A 76 -10.10 4.80 15.09
CA GLN A 76 -8.65 4.96 15.17
C GLN A 76 -8.23 5.31 16.61
N PRO A 77 -7.37 4.51 17.27
CA PRO A 77 -7.10 4.68 18.71
C PRO A 77 -6.47 6.03 19.12
N HIS A 78 -5.77 6.71 18.21
CA HIS A 78 -5.09 7.97 18.52
C HIS A 78 -6.00 9.20 18.40
N THR A 79 -6.90 9.19 17.43
CA THR A 79 -7.75 10.34 17.09
C THR A 79 -9.18 10.16 17.60
N ASN A 80 -9.56 8.93 17.99
CA ASN A 80 -10.92 8.54 18.32
C ASN A 80 -11.93 8.88 17.21
N THR A 81 -11.47 8.87 15.95
CA THR A 81 -12.29 9.15 14.78
C THR A 81 -12.57 7.85 14.03
N PRO A 82 -13.78 7.67 13.50
CA PRO A 82 -14.07 6.56 12.61
C PRO A 82 -13.28 6.65 11.32
N THR A 83 -12.82 5.50 10.81
CA THR A 83 -12.10 5.39 9.55
C THR A 83 -12.70 4.26 8.70
N PRO A 84 -12.79 4.43 7.37
CA PRO A 84 -13.42 3.44 6.51
C PRO A 84 -12.64 2.14 6.49
N CYS A 85 -13.35 1.01 6.46
CA CYS A 85 -12.76 -0.32 6.29
C CYS A 85 -12.53 -0.67 4.81
N SER A 86 -11.93 0.25 4.06
CA SER A 86 -11.56 0.01 2.66
C SER A 86 -10.05 -0.19 2.51
N LEU A 87 -9.67 -1.18 1.70
CA LEU A 87 -8.28 -1.56 1.47
C LEU A 87 -7.90 -1.42 -0.01
N TYR A 88 -6.63 -1.10 -0.24
CA TYR A 88 -6.03 -0.99 -1.57
C TYR A 88 -5.02 -2.12 -1.75
N PHE A 89 -5.17 -2.92 -2.81
CA PHE A 89 -4.32 -4.04 -3.18
C PHE A 89 -3.66 -3.77 -4.53
N PHE A 90 -2.37 -4.10 -4.63
CA PHE A 90 -1.63 -3.99 -5.88
C PHE A 90 -0.93 -5.31 -6.19
N SER A 91 -1.33 -5.97 -7.27
CA SER A 91 -0.81 -7.27 -7.67
C SER A 91 0.03 -7.18 -8.94
N ILE A 92 1.33 -7.46 -8.82
CA ILE A 92 2.24 -7.55 -9.95
C ILE A 92 2.41 -9.02 -10.30
N ALA A 93 1.88 -9.47 -11.43
CA ALA A 93 1.91 -10.87 -11.81
C ALA A 93 2.04 -11.05 -13.32
N GLU A 94 2.77 -12.08 -13.75
CA GLU A 94 2.97 -12.41 -15.15
C GLU A 94 1.68 -12.65 -15.94
N SER A 95 1.75 -12.53 -17.26
CA SER A 95 0.63 -12.93 -18.13
C SER A 95 0.33 -14.43 -17.93
N GLY A 96 -0.95 -14.81 -17.91
CA GLY A 96 -1.33 -16.20 -17.62
C GLY A 96 -1.32 -16.60 -16.14
N ALA A 97 -0.90 -15.73 -15.22
CA ALA A 97 -0.87 -15.98 -13.77
C ALA A 97 -2.26 -16.20 -13.10
N GLY A 98 -3.34 -16.29 -13.86
CA GLY A 98 -4.68 -16.52 -13.32
C GLY A 98 -5.36 -15.31 -12.67
N LYS A 99 -4.81 -14.10 -12.82
CA LYS A 99 -5.39 -12.82 -12.33
C LYS A 99 -6.90 -12.69 -12.62
N SER A 100 -7.28 -12.76 -13.89
CA SER A 100 -8.69 -12.59 -14.31
C SER A 100 -9.55 -13.79 -13.89
N THR A 101 -8.99 -15.01 -13.84
CA THR A 101 -9.68 -16.22 -13.40
C THR A 101 -10.15 -16.10 -11.95
N VAL A 102 -9.23 -15.79 -11.03
CA VAL A 102 -9.55 -15.64 -9.60
C VAL A 102 -10.51 -14.46 -9.39
N LYS A 103 -10.25 -13.33 -10.06
CA LYS A 103 -11.14 -12.16 -10.04
C LYS A 103 -12.57 -12.58 -10.37
N ASN A 104 -12.78 -13.27 -11.49
CA ASN A 104 -14.12 -13.64 -11.95
C ASN A 104 -14.82 -14.63 -11.02
N ILE A 105 -14.07 -15.58 -10.44
CA ILE A 105 -14.64 -16.55 -9.49
C ILE A 105 -15.07 -15.85 -8.20
N ILE A 106 -14.14 -15.14 -7.54
CA ILE A 106 -14.35 -14.53 -6.21
C ILE A 106 -15.31 -13.34 -6.26
N MET A 107 -15.25 -12.53 -7.32
CA MET A 107 -16.08 -11.31 -7.43
C MET A 107 -17.50 -11.59 -7.94
N LYS A 108 -17.83 -12.85 -8.29
CA LYS A 108 -19.13 -13.23 -8.85
C LYS A 108 -20.34 -12.69 -8.06
N PRO A 109 -20.41 -12.81 -6.72
CA PRO A 109 -21.57 -12.31 -5.95
C PRO A 109 -21.83 -10.81 -6.17
N PHE A 110 -20.78 -10.02 -6.37
CA PHE A 110 -20.91 -8.59 -6.61
C PHE A 110 -21.39 -8.28 -8.03
N TYR A 111 -20.97 -9.04 -9.04
CA TYR A 111 -21.49 -8.90 -10.40
C TYR A 111 -22.97 -9.27 -10.47
N ASP A 112 -23.34 -10.39 -9.84
CA ASP A 112 -24.74 -10.84 -9.74
C ASP A 112 -25.59 -9.84 -8.94
N PHE A 113 -25.03 -9.23 -7.89
CA PHE A 113 -25.69 -8.15 -7.14
C PHE A 113 -25.87 -6.87 -7.97
N ASP A 114 -24.85 -6.41 -8.67
CA ASP A 114 -24.90 -5.20 -9.49
C ASP A 114 -25.91 -5.35 -10.65
N GLU A 115 -26.01 -6.54 -11.25
CA GLU A 115 -27.03 -6.86 -12.25
C GLU A 115 -28.45 -6.83 -11.66
N ARG A 116 -28.67 -7.47 -10.51
CA ARG A 116 -29.97 -7.44 -9.79
C ARG A 116 -30.39 -5.99 -9.47
N MET A 117 -29.46 -5.19 -8.94
CA MET A 117 -29.71 -3.77 -8.63
C MET A 117 -30.05 -2.97 -9.87
N ARG A 118 -29.34 -3.18 -11.00
CA ARG A 118 -29.65 -2.51 -12.28
C ARG A 118 -31.05 -2.86 -12.79
N HIS A 119 -31.47 -4.12 -12.66
CA HIS A 119 -32.81 -4.54 -13.07
C HIS A 119 -33.90 -3.87 -12.22
N GLU A 120 -33.83 -3.98 -10.89
CA GLU A 120 -34.81 -3.34 -9.98
C GLU A 120 -34.86 -1.81 -10.17
N TYR A 121 -33.72 -1.23 -10.49
CA TYR A 121 -33.60 0.20 -10.71
C TYR A 121 -34.25 0.67 -12.02
N SER A 122 -34.23 -0.15 -13.07
CA SER A 122 -34.84 0.18 -14.37
C SER A 122 -36.33 0.50 -14.22
N ASP A 123 -37.04 -0.26 -13.38
CA ASP A 123 -38.45 -0.04 -13.07
C ASP A 123 -38.66 1.28 -12.31
N LYS A 124 -37.85 1.53 -11.26
CA LYS A 124 -37.87 2.80 -10.50
C LYS A 124 -37.58 4.00 -11.42
N LYS A 125 -36.69 3.84 -12.40
CA LYS A 125 -36.32 4.87 -13.37
C LYS A 125 -37.46 5.19 -14.33
N ALA A 126 -38.16 4.19 -14.85
CA ALA A 126 -39.34 4.40 -15.70
C ALA A 126 -40.44 5.20 -14.97
N ASP A 127 -40.71 4.85 -13.71
CA ASP A 127 -41.65 5.58 -12.84
C ASP A 127 -41.24 7.04 -12.63
N TYR A 128 -39.95 7.27 -12.38
CA TYR A 128 -39.40 8.62 -12.26
C TYR A 128 -39.52 9.41 -13.56
N ASP A 129 -39.18 8.80 -14.70
CA ASP A 129 -39.23 9.45 -16.02
C ASP A 129 -40.68 9.86 -16.38
N ALA A 130 -41.68 9.05 -16.01
CA ALA A 130 -43.08 9.45 -16.11
C ALA A 130 -43.43 10.62 -15.18
N LYS A 131 -43.04 10.55 -13.90
CA LYS A 131 -43.31 11.61 -12.90
C LYS A 131 -42.65 12.94 -13.28
N ILE A 132 -41.42 12.92 -13.82
CA ILE A 132 -40.69 14.14 -14.18
C ILE A 132 -41.29 14.79 -15.42
N GLU A 133 -41.80 14.03 -16.39
CA GLU A 133 -42.50 14.61 -17.55
C GLU A 133 -43.81 15.29 -17.14
N VAL A 134 -44.61 14.65 -16.28
CA VAL A 134 -45.80 15.29 -15.68
C VAL A 134 -45.42 16.56 -14.93
N TRP A 135 -44.34 16.51 -14.15
CA TRP A 135 -43.83 17.67 -13.43
C TRP A 135 -43.39 18.80 -14.38
N LYS A 136 -42.67 18.50 -15.47
CA LYS A 136 -42.25 19.49 -16.47
C LYS A 136 -43.46 20.16 -17.15
N ILE A 137 -44.48 19.38 -17.50
CA ILE A 137 -45.73 19.89 -18.10
C ILE A 137 -46.45 20.85 -17.15
N LYS A 138 -46.62 20.45 -15.88
CA LYS A 138 -47.23 21.30 -14.84
C LYS A 138 -46.42 22.59 -14.65
N ASN A 139 -45.09 22.50 -14.59
CA ASN A 139 -44.22 23.65 -14.44
C ASN A 139 -44.34 24.64 -15.62
N LYS A 140 -44.34 24.13 -16.87
CA LYS A 140 -44.56 24.95 -18.07
C LYS A 140 -45.91 25.67 -18.03
N THR A 141 -46.97 24.99 -17.59
CA THR A 141 -48.31 25.58 -17.45
C THR A 141 -48.33 26.69 -16.40
N LEU A 142 -47.73 26.47 -15.23
CA LEU A 142 -47.65 27.48 -14.16
C LEU A 142 -46.85 28.71 -14.59
N ILE A 143 -45.71 28.53 -15.25
CA ILE A 143 -44.92 29.63 -15.83
C ILE A 143 -45.74 30.41 -16.86
N ARG A 144 -46.51 29.72 -17.72
CA ARG A 144 -47.41 30.37 -18.69
C ARG A 144 -48.52 31.17 -18.02
N ASN A 145 -49.08 30.68 -16.92
CA ASN A 145 -50.11 31.38 -16.16
C ASN A 145 -49.54 32.64 -15.51
N LEU A 146 -48.34 32.58 -14.93
CA LEU A 146 -47.64 33.75 -14.40
C LEU A 146 -47.42 34.80 -15.49
N ARG A 147 -46.94 34.41 -16.67
CA ARG A 147 -46.78 35.33 -17.81
C ARG A 147 -48.10 36.01 -18.16
N LYS A 148 -49.19 35.26 -18.29
CA LYS A 148 -50.52 35.82 -18.57
C LYS A 148 -51.03 36.77 -17.48
N ALA A 149 -50.73 36.52 -16.22
CA ALA A 149 -51.11 37.41 -15.11
C ALA A 149 -50.37 38.74 -15.20
N ILE A 150 -49.05 38.69 -15.47
CA ILE A 150 -48.21 39.88 -15.67
C ILE A 150 -48.66 40.66 -16.91
N ASP A 151 -48.91 39.98 -18.03
CA ASP A 151 -49.37 40.62 -19.28
C ASP A 151 -50.71 41.36 -19.11
N LYS A 152 -51.54 40.93 -18.14
CA LYS A 152 -52.81 41.54 -17.78
C LYS A 152 -52.70 42.57 -16.64
N ASN A 153 -51.49 42.99 -16.26
CA ASN A 153 -51.19 43.92 -15.16
C ASN A 153 -51.63 43.45 -13.75
N PHE A 154 -51.72 42.13 -13.52
CA PHE A 154 -51.83 41.58 -12.17
C PHE A 154 -50.44 41.31 -11.56
N ASN A 155 -50.32 41.31 -10.23
CA ASN A 155 -49.02 41.16 -9.54
C ASN A 155 -48.37 39.77 -9.68
N GLY A 156 -49.13 38.73 -10.06
CA GLY A 156 -48.63 37.36 -10.29
C GLY A 156 -48.16 36.61 -9.03
N GLU A 157 -48.53 37.07 -7.83
CA GLU A 157 -48.01 36.55 -6.56
C GLU A 157 -48.58 35.16 -6.22
N PHE A 158 -49.82 34.88 -6.65
CA PHE A 158 -50.43 33.55 -6.49
C PHE A 158 -49.74 32.51 -7.38
N GLU A 159 -49.52 32.83 -8.66
CA GLU A 159 -48.86 31.95 -9.62
C GLU A 159 -47.40 31.71 -9.22
N SER A 160 -46.72 32.74 -8.72
CA SER A 160 -45.36 32.64 -8.17
C SER A 160 -45.29 31.66 -7.00
N ARG A 161 -46.22 31.74 -6.04
CA ARG A 161 -46.33 30.76 -4.94
C ARG A 161 -46.56 29.35 -5.44
N LYS A 162 -47.44 29.16 -6.43
CA LYS A 162 -47.70 27.85 -7.04
C LYS A 162 -46.47 27.27 -7.75
N ILE A 163 -45.65 28.09 -8.39
CA ILE A 163 -44.38 27.65 -8.99
C ILE A 163 -43.40 27.19 -7.90
N VAL A 164 -43.30 27.92 -6.78
CA VAL A 164 -42.43 27.52 -5.67
C VAL A 164 -42.90 26.19 -5.04
N GLU A 165 -44.19 26.05 -4.76
CA GLU A 165 -44.79 24.80 -4.27
C GLU A 165 -44.52 23.63 -5.22
N HIS A 166 -44.75 23.83 -6.53
CA HIS A 166 -44.51 22.80 -7.54
C HIS A 166 -43.02 22.50 -7.71
N THR A 167 -42.15 23.49 -7.57
CA THR A 167 -40.68 23.27 -7.63
C THR A 167 -40.21 22.32 -6.54
N ARG A 168 -40.79 22.43 -5.34
CA ARG A 168 -40.51 21.53 -4.22
C ARG A 168 -41.04 20.10 -4.41
N SER A 169 -42.02 19.90 -5.29
CA SER A 169 -42.57 18.58 -5.61
C SER A 169 -41.85 17.86 -6.75
N LYS A 170 -40.69 18.36 -7.18
CA LYS A 170 -39.87 17.72 -8.21
C LYS A 170 -39.54 16.29 -7.75
N PRO A 171 -39.86 15.25 -8.55
CA PRO A 171 -39.54 13.89 -8.18
C PRO A 171 -38.03 13.73 -8.07
N TRP A 172 -37.59 12.86 -7.16
CA TRP A 172 -36.18 12.52 -7.02
C TRP A 172 -35.80 11.48 -8.06
N GLU A 173 -34.75 11.79 -8.82
CA GLU A 173 -34.15 10.80 -9.70
C GLU A 173 -33.62 9.66 -8.83
N PRO A 174 -34.11 8.43 -9.01
CA PRO A 174 -33.50 7.30 -8.34
C PRO A 174 -32.05 7.22 -8.87
N VAL A 175 -31.06 6.60 -8.22
CA VAL A 175 -29.77 6.30 -8.88
C VAL A 175 -29.40 4.85 -8.63
N PRO A 176 -28.95 4.07 -9.63
CA PRO A 176 -28.47 2.74 -9.36
C PRO A 176 -27.15 2.88 -8.60
N PRO A 177 -27.01 2.29 -7.41
CA PRO A 177 -25.74 2.25 -6.72
C PRO A 177 -24.80 1.36 -7.54
N GLN A 178 -23.86 1.98 -8.25
CA GLN A 178 -22.83 1.25 -8.95
C GLN A 178 -21.72 0.93 -7.95
N ILE A 179 -21.57 -0.36 -7.64
CA ILE A 179 -20.65 -0.82 -6.60
C ILE A 179 -19.31 -1.30 -7.15
N ILE A 180 -19.22 -1.59 -8.46
CA ILE A 180 -17.97 -1.98 -9.12
C ILE A 180 -17.70 -1.07 -10.32
N TYR A 181 -16.45 -0.62 -10.37
CA TYR A 181 -15.86 0.06 -11.51
C TYR A 181 -14.70 -0.78 -12.05
N ASN A 182 -14.80 -1.13 -13.33
CA ASN A 182 -13.72 -1.71 -14.10
C ASN A 182 -13.48 -0.81 -15.31
N ASP A 183 -12.21 -0.49 -15.59
CA ASP A 183 -11.76 0.33 -16.72
C ASP A 183 -12.65 1.55 -17.02
N THR A 184 -12.89 2.37 -15.98
CA THR A 184 -13.76 3.56 -16.08
C THR A 184 -12.94 4.84 -16.23
N ALA A 185 -13.50 5.89 -16.84
CA ALA A 185 -12.88 7.21 -16.79
C ALA A 185 -12.95 7.77 -15.36
N ALA A 186 -11.89 8.43 -14.90
CA ALA A 186 -11.85 8.99 -13.54
C ALA A 186 -13.01 9.97 -13.24
N THR A 187 -13.48 10.71 -14.25
CA THR A 187 -14.65 11.59 -14.09
C THR A 187 -15.94 10.84 -13.83
N ASP A 188 -16.08 9.66 -14.42
CA ASP A 188 -17.27 8.82 -14.28
C ASP A 188 -17.23 8.06 -12.96
N LEU A 189 -16.05 7.62 -12.52
CA LEU A 189 -15.84 7.12 -11.15
C LEU A 189 -16.23 8.16 -10.10
N ILE A 190 -15.70 9.38 -10.22
CA ILE A 190 -15.97 10.46 -9.25
C ILE A 190 -17.46 10.82 -9.25
N TYR A 191 -18.08 10.93 -10.43
CA TYR A 191 -19.50 11.23 -10.54
C TYR A 191 -20.37 10.10 -9.99
N GLY A 192 -20.02 8.84 -10.25
CA GLY A 192 -20.74 7.71 -9.69
C GLY A 192 -20.64 7.64 -8.17
N LEU A 193 -19.44 7.86 -7.61
CA LEU A 193 -19.22 7.92 -6.17
C LEU A 193 -19.90 9.12 -5.50
N SER A 194 -20.16 10.21 -6.22
CA SER A 194 -20.96 11.32 -5.69
C SER A 194 -22.45 10.99 -5.56
N ARG A 195 -22.92 9.94 -6.25
CA ARG A 195 -24.28 9.41 -6.13
C ARG A 195 -24.37 8.27 -5.12
N TYR A 196 -23.38 7.37 -5.11
CA TYR A 196 -23.26 6.30 -4.12
C TYR A 196 -21.81 6.17 -3.65
N PRO A 197 -21.48 6.55 -2.40
CA PRO A 197 -20.10 6.78 -2.00
C PRO A 197 -19.29 5.52 -1.69
N ASN A 198 -19.84 4.31 -1.82
CA ASN A 198 -19.12 3.08 -1.52
C ASN A 198 -18.97 2.25 -2.80
N ALA A 199 -17.75 2.02 -3.27
CA ALA A 199 -17.52 1.16 -4.44
C ALA A 199 -16.16 0.45 -4.41
N GLY A 200 -15.95 -0.41 -5.40
CA GLY A 200 -14.67 -1.05 -5.71
C GLY A 200 -14.12 -0.58 -7.06
N LEU A 201 -12.83 -0.26 -7.13
CA LEU A 201 -12.08 -0.08 -8.39
C LEU A 201 -11.24 -1.34 -8.62
N ILE A 202 -11.68 -2.21 -9.51
CA ILE A 202 -11.10 -3.55 -9.69
C ILE A 202 -10.71 -3.71 -11.15
N THR A 203 -9.41 -3.74 -11.43
CA THR A 203 -8.88 -3.79 -12.79
C THR A 203 -7.64 -4.69 -12.87
N ASP A 204 -7.59 -5.50 -13.91
CA ASP A 204 -6.45 -6.34 -14.29
C ASP A 204 -5.41 -5.63 -15.17
N GLU A 205 -5.68 -4.38 -15.54
CA GLU A 205 -4.82 -3.52 -16.36
C GLU A 205 -4.62 -2.15 -15.70
N ALA A 206 -4.24 -2.13 -14.42
CA ALA A 206 -4.26 -0.92 -13.59
C ALA A 206 -3.52 0.30 -14.17
N ILE A 207 -2.48 0.07 -14.96
CA ILE A 207 -1.63 1.15 -15.49
C ILE A 207 -2.33 1.91 -16.62
N THR A 208 -3.16 1.25 -17.43
CA THR A 208 -3.94 1.90 -18.50
C THR A 208 -4.92 2.90 -17.90
N TYR A 209 -5.51 2.57 -16.75
CA TYR A 209 -6.41 3.45 -16.01
C TYR A 209 -5.77 4.80 -15.66
N PHE A 210 -4.46 4.87 -15.37
CA PHE A 210 -3.83 6.14 -15.02
C PHE A 210 -3.54 7.01 -16.25
N GLY A 211 -3.15 6.40 -17.37
CA GLY A 211 -2.85 7.09 -18.64
C GLY A 211 -1.85 8.25 -18.47
N ASN A 212 -1.92 9.25 -19.37
CA ASN A 212 -0.94 10.36 -19.41
C ASN A 212 -1.15 11.46 -18.33
N ARG A 213 -2.27 11.47 -17.61
CA ARG A 213 -2.61 12.52 -16.62
C ARG A 213 -2.93 11.95 -15.24
N PRO A 214 -1.96 11.29 -14.59
CA PRO A 214 -2.19 10.61 -13.31
C PRO A 214 -2.48 11.54 -12.13
N LYS A 215 -1.89 12.74 -12.11
CA LYS A 215 -1.98 13.68 -10.97
C LYS A 215 -3.41 14.02 -10.57
N ASN A 216 -4.31 14.18 -11.55
CA ASN A 216 -5.70 14.55 -11.31
C ASN A 216 -6.52 13.40 -10.67
N LYS A 217 -6.04 12.16 -10.79
CA LYS A 217 -6.72 10.96 -10.30
C LYS A 217 -6.27 10.61 -8.88
N ILE A 218 -4.97 10.79 -8.60
CA ILE A 218 -4.35 10.41 -7.33
C ILE A 218 -4.99 11.11 -6.12
N GLY A 219 -5.23 12.42 -6.20
CA GLY A 219 -5.79 13.19 -5.08
C GLY A 219 -7.16 12.65 -4.65
N PHE A 220 -8.02 12.33 -5.62
CA PHE A 220 -9.32 11.73 -5.35
C PHE A 220 -9.20 10.33 -4.74
N LEU A 221 -8.35 9.47 -5.29
CA LEU A 221 -8.16 8.11 -4.78
C LEU A 221 -7.55 8.09 -3.37
N ASN A 222 -6.69 9.05 -3.04
CA ASN A 222 -6.18 9.23 -1.68
C ASN A 222 -7.32 9.59 -0.72
N ASN A 223 -8.18 10.55 -1.09
CA ASN A 223 -9.34 10.92 -0.28
C ASN A 223 -10.32 9.75 -0.09
N ALA A 224 -10.55 8.96 -1.14
CA ALA A 224 -11.42 7.79 -1.11
C ALA A 224 -10.87 6.65 -0.22
N TRP A 225 -9.54 6.54 -0.09
CA TRP A 225 -8.92 5.65 0.87
C TRP A 225 -8.95 6.24 2.29
N ASP A 226 -8.69 7.54 2.46
CA ASP A 226 -8.68 8.19 3.78
C ASP A 226 -10.10 8.28 4.37
N GLY A 227 -11.15 8.26 3.53
CA GLY A 227 -12.53 8.55 3.95
C GLY A 227 -12.75 10.03 4.22
N SER A 228 -12.09 10.90 3.44
CA SER A 228 -12.18 12.35 3.60
C SER A 228 -13.16 12.98 2.61
N SER A 229 -13.77 14.10 3.00
CA SER A 229 -14.72 14.83 2.14
C SER A 229 -14.05 15.28 0.85
N TYR A 230 -14.74 15.10 -0.28
CA TYR A 230 -14.32 15.51 -1.60
C TYR A 230 -15.33 16.48 -2.20
N HIS A 231 -14.82 17.58 -2.77
CA HIS A 231 -15.62 18.56 -3.49
C HIS A 231 -15.49 18.32 -4.99
N PHE A 232 -16.60 17.98 -5.65
CA PHE A 232 -16.65 17.75 -7.08
C PHE A 232 -17.49 18.79 -7.78
N ARG A 233 -16.88 19.47 -8.77
CA ARG A 233 -17.55 20.44 -9.64
C ARG A 233 -17.37 20.07 -11.12
N ARG A 234 -18.47 19.97 -11.86
CA ARG A 234 -18.47 19.74 -13.32
C ARG A 234 -19.35 20.77 -14.03
N GLY A 235 -18.74 21.54 -14.93
CA GLY A 235 -19.45 22.39 -15.92
C GLY A 235 -20.55 23.30 -15.37
N GLY A 236 -20.40 23.83 -14.14
CA GLY A 236 -21.37 24.74 -13.50
C GLY A 236 -22.75 24.13 -13.17
N THR A 237 -22.95 22.83 -13.44
CA THR A 237 -24.25 22.14 -13.33
C THR A 237 -24.27 21.11 -12.19
N ILE A 238 -23.10 20.58 -11.82
CA ILE A 238 -22.94 19.68 -10.68
C ILE A 238 -21.94 20.30 -9.73
N ASP A 239 -22.37 20.53 -8.48
CA ASP A 239 -21.55 20.98 -7.36
C ASP A 239 -21.97 20.13 -6.15
N CYS A 240 -21.10 19.24 -5.70
CA CYS A 240 -21.43 18.28 -4.65
C CYS A 240 -20.25 18.02 -3.70
N HIS A 241 -20.60 17.80 -2.43
CA HIS A 241 -19.70 17.36 -1.37
C HIS A 241 -20.11 15.97 -0.92
N PHE A 242 -19.17 15.04 -0.90
CA PHE A 242 -19.42 13.67 -0.47
C PHE A 242 -18.14 13.06 0.11
N THR A 243 -18.28 11.98 0.87
CA THR A 243 -17.15 11.24 1.45
C THR A 243 -17.01 9.91 0.72
N PRO A 244 -16.13 9.79 -0.29
CA PRO A 244 -15.91 8.54 -0.99
C PRO A 244 -15.27 7.49 -0.07
N CYS A 245 -15.65 6.24 -0.28
CA CYS A 245 -15.07 5.05 0.32
C CYS A 245 -14.82 4.04 -0.81
N LEU A 246 -13.55 3.84 -1.13
CA LEU A 246 -13.15 2.99 -2.25
C LEU A 246 -12.28 1.85 -1.75
N THR A 247 -12.62 0.63 -2.13
CA THR A 247 -11.70 -0.52 -2.14
C THR A 247 -11.06 -0.58 -3.51
N ALA A 248 -9.76 -0.83 -3.62
CA ALA A 248 -9.10 -0.93 -4.91
C ALA A 248 -8.33 -2.24 -5.02
N SER A 249 -8.45 -2.89 -6.18
CA SER A 249 -7.62 -4.02 -6.56
C SER A 249 -7.05 -3.74 -7.94
N LEU A 250 -5.78 -3.34 -7.94
CA LEU A 250 -5.05 -2.95 -9.13
C LEU A 250 -4.08 -4.08 -9.49
N MET A 251 -4.25 -4.69 -10.65
CA MET A 251 -3.33 -5.72 -11.12
C MET A 251 -2.61 -5.28 -12.39
N THR A 252 -1.38 -5.73 -12.56
CA THR A 252 -0.57 -5.45 -13.75
C THR A 252 0.53 -6.48 -13.94
N GLN A 253 1.23 -6.40 -15.07
CA GLN A 253 2.38 -7.24 -15.39
C GLN A 253 3.70 -6.57 -14.96
N PRO A 254 4.76 -7.33 -14.63
CA PRO A 254 6.04 -6.78 -14.17
C PRO A 254 6.63 -5.72 -15.11
N GLY A 255 6.79 -6.02 -16.40
CA GLY A 255 7.38 -5.07 -17.35
C GLY A 255 6.57 -3.78 -17.54
N VAL A 256 5.23 -3.86 -17.44
CA VAL A 256 4.34 -2.68 -17.49
C VAL A 256 4.51 -1.84 -16.23
N PHE A 257 4.59 -2.49 -15.06
CA PHE A 257 4.87 -1.84 -13.78
C PHE A 257 6.21 -1.11 -13.77
N GLU A 258 7.27 -1.77 -14.21
CA GLU A 258 8.61 -1.20 -14.27
C GLU A 258 8.64 0.04 -15.18
N SER A 259 8.12 -0.07 -16.40
CA SER A 259 8.01 1.05 -17.34
C SER A 259 7.21 2.22 -16.77
N PHE A 260 6.12 1.94 -16.05
CA PHE A 260 5.32 2.96 -15.41
C PHE A 260 6.05 3.64 -14.25
N MET A 261 6.78 2.88 -13.44
CA MET A 261 7.55 3.41 -12.31
C MET A 261 8.69 4.30 -12.78
N GLU A 262 9.32 4.01 -13.92
CA GLU A 262 10.33 4.88 -14.53
C GLU A 262 9.77 6.27 -14.89
N VAL A 263 8.57 6.30 -15.48
CA VAL A 263 7.98 7.56 -15.99
C VAL A 263 7.22 8.33 -14.90
N HIS A 264 6.51 7.63 -14.02
CA HIS A 264 5.54 8.21 -13.09
C HIS A 264 5.83 7.93 -11.62
N GLY A 265 6.75 7.02 -11.30
CA GLY A 265 6.99 6.51 -9.95
C GLY A 265 7.23 7.59 -8.91
N LYS A 266 7.99 8.65 -9.26
CA LYS A 266 8.25 9.79 -8.36
C LYS A 266 6.95 10.46 -7.89
N ILE A 267 6.05 10.79 -8.82
CA ILE A 267 4.78 11.47 -8.52
C ILE A 267 3.88 10.56 -7.66
N PHE A 268 3.82 9.27 -7.99
CA PHE A 268 2.99 8.29 -7.29
C PHE A 268 3.49 7.99 -5.88
N LYS A 269 4.81 8.00 -5.67
CA LYS A 269 5.44 7.90 -4.36
C LYS A 269 5.23 9.17 -3.53
N GLU A 270 5.65 10.33 -4.05
CA GLU A 270 5.61 11.61 -3.31
C GLU A 270 4.19 12.10 -2.96
N SER A 271 3.17 11.66 -3.70
CA SER A 271 1.77 11.91 -3.37
C SER A 271 1.21 11.00 -2.27
N GLY A 272 1.99 10.02 -1.81
CA GLY A 272 1.57 8.98 -0.86
C GLY A 272 0.56 8.00 -1.43
N PHE A 273 0.33 7.97 -2.75
CA PHE A 273 -0.64 7.07 -3.35
C PHE A 273 -0.21 5.60 -3.20
N LEU A 274 1.02 5.28 -3.59
CA LEU A 274 1.51 3.90 -3.52
C LEU A 274 1.57 3.39 -2.09
N SER A 275 1.89 4.24 -1.11
CA SER A 275 2.00 3.81 0.30
C SER A 275 0.69 3.35 0.93
N ARG A 276 -0.46 3.54 0.27
CA ARG A 276 -1.76 3.03 0.71
C ARG A 276 -2.01 1.58 0.31
N PHE A 277 -1.24 1.05 -0.64
CA PHE A 277 -1.45 -0.28 -1.21
C PHE A 277 -0.71 -1.39 -0.43
N LEU A 278 -1.34 -2.55 -0.37
CA LEU A 278 -0.74 -3.83 0.00
C LEU A 278 -0.23 -4.52 -1.27
N PHE A 279 1.09 -4.60 -1.43
CA PHE A 279 1.74 -5.09 -2.66
C PHE A 279 2.05 -6.58 -2.60
N ILE A 280 1.84 -7.25 -3.74
CA ILE A 280 2.43 -8.56 -4.02
C ILE A 280 3.13 -8.53 -5.37
N ARG A 281 4.14 -9.39 -5.53
CA ARG A 281 4.79 -9.68 -6.80
C ARG A 281 4.97 -11.18 -6.94
N THR A 282 4.46 -11.74 -8.04
CA THR A 282 4.55 -13.17 -8.37
C THR A 282 5.27 -13.32 -9.70
N ASP A 283 6.56 -13.60 -9.65
CA ASP A 283 7.43 -13.65 -10.84
C ASP A 283 7.62 -15.07 -11.42
N ASN A 284 7.34 -16.11 -10.63
CA ASN A 284 7.63 -17.49 -11.03
C ASN A 284 6.43 -18.15 -11.70
N LEU A 285 6.57 -18.41 -13.00
CA LEU A 285 5.63 -19.20 -13.79
C LEU A 285 5.81 -20.72 -13.64
N GLU A 286 6.83 -21.19 -12.91
CA GLU A 286 7.22 -22.62 -12.86
C GLU A 286 6.14 -23.57 -12.35
N HIS A 287 5.11 -23.04 -11.66
CA HIS A 287 3.99 -23.84 -11.13
C HIS A 287 2.72 -23.74 -11.99
N TYR A 288 2.76 -22.97 -13.09
CA TYR A 288 1.62 -22.74 -13.97
C TYR A 288 1.69 -23.70 -15.16
N GLY A 289 0.99 -24.82 -15.06
CA GLY A 289 0.84 -25.74 -16.20
C GLY A 289 1.00 -27.20 -15.86
N ALA A 290 0.18 -27.70 -14.94
CA ALA A 290 -0.17 -29.13 -14.90
C ALA A 290 -1.68 -29.22 -14.68
N GLU A 291 -2.43 -29.37 -15.79
CA GLU A 291 -3.80 -29.89 -15.84
C GLU A 291 -4.75 -29.43 -14.71
N ALA A 292 -5.13 -28.14 -14.70
CA ALA A 292 -6.20 -27.66 -13.82
C ALA A 292 -7.58 -28.14 -14.31
N LEU A 293 -7.93 -29.39 -13.98
CA LEU A 293 -9.28 -29.94 -14.05
C LEU A 293 -9.56 -30.72 -12.75
N ALA A 294 -9.80 -30.01 -11.65
CA ALA A 294 -10.46 -30.60 -10.49
C ALA A 294 -11.95 -30.25 -10.55
N HIS A 295 -12.73 -31.19 -11.10
CA HIS A 295 -14.18 -31.14 -11.06
C HIS A 295 -14.70 -31.18 -9.60
N GLY A 296 -15.61 -30.26 -9.27
CA GLY A 296 -16.64 -30.45 -8.24
C GLY A 296 -16.26 -30.30 -6.76
N GLU A 297 -15.12 -30.83 -6.30
CA GLU A 297 -14.90 -31.10 -4.86
C GLU A 297 -14.60 -29.86 -3.99
N HIS A 298 -14.05 -28.78 -4.55
CA HIS A 298 -13.65 -27.58 -3.79
C HIS A 298 -14.57 -26.36 -4.00
N TRP A 299 -15.72 -26.56 -4.65
CA TRP A 299 -16.70 -25.49 -4.88
C TRP A 299 -17.57 -25.19 -3.64
N SER A 300 -17.59 -26.08 -2.64
CA SER A 300 -18.30 -25.89 -1.38
C SER A 300 -17.76 -24.71 -0.58
N GLU A 301 -16.44 -24.60 -0.46
CA GLU A 301 -15.72 -23.58 0.29
C GLU A 301 -15.89 -22.21 -0.35
N ILE A 302 -15.80 -22.17 -1.69
CA ILE A 302 -16.07 -20.96 -2.47
C ILE A 302 -17.54 -20.55 -2.32
N ARG A 303 -18.46 -21.52 -2.30
CA ARG A 303 -19.90 -21.25 -2.09
C ARG A 303 -20.19 -20.72 -0.70
N GLU A 304 -19.62 -21.31 0.35
CA GLU A 304 -19.75 -20.83 1.74
C GLU A 304 -19.29 -19.37 1.85
N PHE A 305 -18.16 -19.03 1.20
CA PHE A 305 -17.69 -17.66 1.12
C PHE A 305 -18.64 -16.74 0.32
N HIS A 306 -19.16 -17.20 -0.83
CA HIS A 306 -20.14 -16.44 -1.61
C HIS A 306 -21.43 -16.18 -0.84
N GLU A 307 -21.97 -17.18 -0.14
CA GLU A 307 -23.15 -17.04 0.71
C GLU A 307 -22.91 -15.99 1.80
N ARG A 308 -21.71 -15.97 2.37
CA ARG A 308 -21.31 -14.93 3.32
C ARG A 308 -21.31 -13.54 2.69
N LEU A 309 -20.75 -13.40 1.49
CA LEU A 309 -20.74 -12.12 0.75
C LEU A 309 -22.16 -11.67 0.39
N ASP A 310 -23.02 -12.57 -0.10
CA ASP A 310 -24.41 -12.28 -0.45
C ASP A 310 -25.22 -11.79 0.76
N LEU A 311 -24.96 -12.33 1.96
CA LEU A 311 -25.57 -11.85 3.20
C LEU A 311 -25.17 -10.39 3.50
N LEU A 312 -23.89 -10.03 3.35
CA LEU A 312 -23.40 -8.67 3.56
C LEU A 312 -23.95 -7.71 2.49
N LEU A 313 -23.99 -8.14 1.22
CA LEU A 313 -24.57 -7.39 0.10
C LEU A 313 -26.07 -7.14 0.29
N SER A 314 -26.79 -8.11 0.85
CA SER A 314 -28.21 -7.95 1.18
C SER A 314 -28.42 -6.87 2.25
N LYS A 315 -27.55 -6.79 3.26
CA LYS A 315 -27.58 -5.71 4.26
C LYS A 315 -27.21 -4.36 3.65
N GLN A 316 -26.24 -4.33 2.74
CA GLN A 316 -25.91 -3.13 1.99
C GLN A 316 -27.13 -2.62 1.21
N LYS A 317 -27.87 -3.53 0.56
CA LYS A 317 -29.11 -3.20 -0.16
C LYS A 317 -30.18 -2.63 0.78
N GLU A 318 -30.45 -3.29 1.90
CA GLU A 318 -31.43 -2.81 2.89
C GLU A 318 -31.12 -1.36 3.31
N ARG A 319 -29.84 -1.08 3.58
CA ARG A 319 -29.39 0.27 3.92
C ARG A 319 -29.55 1.26 2.78
N ILE A 320 -29.32 0.85 1.53
CA ILE A 320 -29.57 1.69 0.36
C ILE A 320 -31.06 2.02 0.25
N ASP A 321 -31.94 1.02 0.36
CA ASP A 321 -33.39 1.21 0.26
C ASP A 321 -33.93 2.08 1.40
N ASN A 322 -33.37 1.96 2.61
CA ASN A 322 -33.71 2.78 3.78
C ASN A 322 -33.00 4.14 3.84
N ASN A 323 -32.08 4.45 2.92
CA ASN A 323 -31.17 5.61 2.96
C ASN A 323 -30.34 5.72 4.26
N GLU A 324 -29.90 4.59 4.81
CA GLU A 324 -29.12 4.50 6.05
C GLU A 324 -27.61 4.68 5.80
N THR A 325 -27.07 5.78 6.32
CA THR A 325 -25.66 6.14 6.15
C THR A 325 -24.76 5.76 7.34
N ALA A 326 -25.33 5.52 8.53
CA ALA A 326 -24.58 5.28 9.77
C ALA A 326 -23.97 3.88 9.83
N LYS A 327 -22.64 3.75 9.94
CA LYS A 327 -21.94 2.46 9.95
C LYS A 327 -21.77 1.93 11.37
N THR A 328 -21.65 0.61 11.52
CA THR A 328 -21.26 0.00 12.80
C THR A 328 -19.81 0.35 13.08
N GLN A 329 -19.55 0.89 14.28
CA GLN A 329 -18.22 1.31 14.71
C GLN A 329 -17.57 0.19 15.52
N LEU A 330 -16.44 -0.31 15.03
CA LEU A 330 -15.63 -1.29 15.75
C LEU A 330 -14.52 -0.60 16.52
N THR A 331 -14.34 -0.99 17.78
CA THR A 331 -13.23 -0.58 18.65
C THR A 331 -12.27 -1.73 18.88
N LEU A 332 -11.07 -1.45 19.38
CA LEU A 332 -10.15 -2.50 19.82
C LEU A 332 -10.50 -2.86 21.27
N SER A 333 -10.48 -4.16 21.59
CA SER A 333 -10.39 -4.59 23.00
C SER A 333 -9.09 -4.06 23.63
N ASP A 334 -9.04 -4.00 24.97
CA ASP A 334 -7.86 -3.49 25.69
C ASP A 334 -6.57 -4.25 25.34
N ASN A 335 -6.66 -5.57 25.19
CA ASN A 335 -5.51 -6.40 24.79
C ASN A 335 -5.08 -6.12 23.34
N ALA A 336 -6.03 -6.07 22.40
CA ALA A 336 -5.74 -5.73 21.01
C ALA A 336 -5.10 -4.34 20.89
N LEU A 337 -5.56 -3.36 21.66
CA LEU A 337 -4.99 -2.02 21.72
C LEU A 337 -3.53 -2.04 22.19
N ASN A 338 -3.21 -2.84 23.21
CA ASN A 338 -1.85 -2.97 23.71
C ASN A 338 -0.91 -3.62 22.70
N ILE A 339 -1.34 -4.69 22.01
CA ILE A 339 -0.55 -5.31 20.94
C ILE A 339 -0.30 -4.30 19.82
N TRP A 340 -1.35 -3.63 19.36
CA TRP A 340 -1.24 -2.65 18.28
C TRP A 340 -0.30 -1.48 18.64
N LYS A 341 -0.34 -0.98 19.88
CA LYS A 341 0.60 0.05 20.38
C LYS A 341 2.05 -0.43 20.35
N LYS A 342 2.32 -1.64 20.88
CA LYS A 342 3.67 -2.23 20.88
C LYS A 342 4.20 -2.43 19.46
N HIS A 343 3.38 -2.95 18.56
CA HIS A 343 3.75 -3.11 17.14
C HIS A 343 4.06 -1.75 16.50
N ARG A 344 3.21 -0.75 16.72
CA ARG A 344 3.44 0.61 16.21
C ARG A 344 4.76 1.21 16.72
N GLU A 345 5.10 1.05 17.99
CA GLU A 345 6.39 1.50 18.54
C GLU A 345 7.59 0.81 17.87
N SER A 346 7.50 -0.51 17.67
CA SER A 346 8.49 -1.29 16.93
C SER A 346 8.66 -0.77 15.50
N LEU A 347 7.55 -0.52 14.80
CA LEU A 347 7.54 0.00 13.44
C LEU A 347 8.13 1.41 13.34
N LEU A 348 7.82 2.30 14.30
CA LEU A 348 8.43 3.63 14.39
C LEU A 348 9.95 3.57 14.58
N ASN A 349 10.46 2.53 15.24
CA ASN A 349 11.90 2.31 15.33
C ASN A 349 12.47 1.85 13.97
N LYS A 350 11.81 0.93 13.28
CA LYS A 350 12.24 0.35 12.00
C LYS A 350 12.31 1.36 10.85
N ILE A 351 11.55 2.46 10.90
CA ILE A 351 11.55 3.52 9.87
C ILE A 351 12.61 4.61 10.07
N LYS A 352 13.41 4.55 11.15
CA LYS A 352 14.47 5.53 11.41
C LYS A 352 15.61 5.38 10.39
N PRO A 353 16.38 6.46 10.09
CA PRO A 353 17.54 6.40 9.21
C PRO A 353 18.49 5.24 9.58
N GLY A 354 18.81 4.41 8.58
CA GLY A 354 19.69 3.25 8.73
C GLY A 354 18.99 1.93 9.09
N ASN A 355 17.72 1.97 9.51
CA ASN A 355 16.96 0.76 9.84
C ASN A 355 16.18 0.19 8.63
N GLU A 356 15.69 -1.03 8.80
CA GLU A 356 15.21 -1.90 7.72
C GLU A 356 14.09 -1.32 6.84
N LEU A 357 13.21 -0.48 7.40
CA LEU A 357 12.07 0.10 6.68
C LEU A 357 12.29 1.55 6.25
N TYR A 358 13.47 2.15 6.47
CA TYR A 358 13.72 3.57 6.22
C TYR A 358 13.36 4.03 4.79
N TYR A 359 13.75 3.25 3.79
CA TYR A 359 13.56 3.59 2.36
C TYR A 359 12.10 3.42 1.89
N ILE A 360 11.30 2.70 2.68
CA ILE A 360 9.87 2.49 2.48
C ILE A 360 9.02 3.01 3.66
N ARG A 361 9.57 3.97 4.43
CA ARG A 361 8.96 4.52 5.66
C ARG A 361 7.50 4.95 5.50
N GLU A 362 7.16 5.49 4.32
CA GLU A 362 5.80 5.92 4.00
C GLU A 362 4.80 4.74 3.98
N TYR A 363 5.21 3.58 3.46
CA TYR A 363 4.43 2.35 3.44
C TYR A 363 4.26 1.80 4.86
N ALA A 364 5.34 1.77 5.63
CA ALA A 364 5.33 1.33 7.02
C ALA A 364 4.38 2.19 7.88
N VAL A 365 4.38 3.52 7.71
CA VAL A 365 3.46 4.39 8.46
C VAL A 365 1.99 4.09 8.13
N LYS A 366 1.69 3.81 6.85
CA LYS A 366 0.33 3.49 6.39
C LYS A 366 -0.12 2.07 6.71
N SER A 367 0.82 1.15 6.90
CA SER A 367 0.54 -0.25 7.24
C SER A 367 -0.28 -0.35 8.54
N SER A 368 0.03 0.47 9.54
CA SER A 368 -0.70 0.52 10.81
C SER A 368 -2.20 0.82 10.62
N THR A 369 -2.56 1.66 9.65
CA THR A 369 -3.96 1.90 9.26
C THR A 369 -4.54 0.72 8.49
N ASN A 370 -3.79 0.12 7.57
CA ASN A 370 -4.22 -1.07 6.84
C ASN A 370 -4.50 -2.25 7.79
N THR A 371 -3.67 -2.44 8.82
CA THR A 371 -3.85 -3.46 9.86
C THR A 371 -5.16 -3.27 10.60
N LEU A 372 -5.47 -2.05 11.06
CA LEU A 372 -6.73 -1.77 11.77
C LEU A 372 -7.96 -2.08 10.90
N ARG A 373 -7.91 -1.69 9.61
CA ARG A 373 -8.99 -1.94 8.66
C ARG A 373 -9.14 -3.43 8.36
N MET A 374 -8.04 -4.14 8.16
CA MET A 374 -8.03 -5.58 7.96
C MET A 374 -8.60 -6.32 9.17
N ALA A 375 -8.21 -5.92 10.38
CA ALA A 375 -8.71 -6.51 11.62
C ALA A 375 -10.22 -6.28 11.82
N ALA A 376 -10.72 -5.10 11.48
CA ALA A 376 -12.16 -4.83 11.50
C ALA A 376 -12.93 -5.68 10.47
N ILE A 377 -12.38 -5.86 9.26
CA ILE A 377 -12.95 -6.75 8.25
C ILE A 377 -12.97 -8.20 8.75
N PHE A 378 -11.86 -8.68 9.33
CA PHE A 378 -11.75 -10.04 9.88
C PHE A 378 -12.75 -10.27 11.01
N GLN A 379 -12.84 -9.33 11.96
CA GLN A 379 -13.79 -9.40 13.08
C GLN A 379 -15.22 -9.47 12.57
N TYR A 380 -15.62 -8.55 11.70
CA TYR A 380 -17.00 -8.44 11.24
C TYR A 380 -17.42 -9.59 10.31
N ILE A 381 -16.53 -10.03 9.41
CA ILE A 381 -16.86 -11.13 8.50
C ILE A 381 -17.01 -12.46 9.24
N CYS A 382 -16.40 -12.63 10.41
CA CYS A 382 -16.57 -13.82 11.25
C CYS A 382 -17.73 -13.69 12.22
N ASN A 383 -17.87 -12.53 12.88
CA ASN A 383 -18.88 -12.30 13.89
C ASN A 383 -19.40 -10.86 13.83
N GLU A 384 -20.58 -10.69 13.25
CA GLU A 384 -21.21 -9.38 13.07
C GLU A 384 -21.76 -8.77 14.37
N SER A 385 -21.94 -9.60 15.40
CA SER A 385 -22.47 -9.14 16.69
C SER A 385 -21.40 -8.52 17.59
N ALA A 386 -20.13 -8.74 17.26
CA ALA A 386 -19.01 -8.20 18.00
C ALA A 386 -18.64 -6.80 17.48
N ASN A 387 -18.71 -5.81 18.38
CA ASN A 387 -18.25 -4.45 18.11
C ASN A 387 -16.80 -4.22 18.56
N GLU A 388 -16.15 -5.23 19.14
CA GLU A 388 -14.76 -5.17 19.57
C GLU A 388 -13.90 -6.14 18.76
N ILE A 389 -12.73 -5.67 18.34
CA ILE A 389 -11.70 -6.46 17.70
C ILE A 389 -10.89 -7.18 18.79
N SER A 390 -10.87 -8.50 18.70
CA SER A 390 -10.13 -9.38 19.61
C SER A 390 -8.61 -9.28 19.46
N GLU A 391 -7.90 -9.74 20.49
CA GLU A 391 -6.44 -9.84 20.52
C GLU A 391 -5.90 -10.71 19.37
N ASP A 392 -6.44 -11.92 19.21
CA ASP A 392 -6.00 -12.88 18.19
C ASP A 392 -6.15 -12.33 16.76
N ILE A 393 -7.27 -11.64 16.47
CA ILE A 393 -7.48 -11.04 15.14
C ILE A 393 -6.49 -9.90 14.90
N MET A 394 -6.21 -9.08 15.92
CA MET A 394 -5.25 -8.00 15.78
C MET A 394 -3.83 -8.53 15.51
N ASP A 395 -3.41 -9.56 16.25
CA ASP A 395 -2.09 -10.18 16.11
C ASP A 395 -1.93 -10.84 14.72
N ASN A 396 -2.93 -11.61 14.29
CA ASN A 396 -2.97 -12.21 12.96
C ASN A 396 -2.85 -11.14 11.85
N CYS A 397 -3.62 -10.05 11.95
CA CYS A 397 -3.58 -8.97 10.95
C CYS A 397 -2.25 -8.21 10.97
N ILE A 398 -1.59 -8.09 12.12
CA ILE A 398 -0.24 -7.51 12.22
C ILE A 398 0.75 -8.34 11.42
N GLU A 399 0.78 -9.66 11.65
CA GLU A 399 1.69 -10.55 10.94
C GLU A 399 1.45 -10.59 9.43
N ILE A 400 0.18 -10.63 9.00
CA ILE A 400 -0.19 -10.53 7.57
C ILE A 400 0.30 -9.20 7.00
N THR A 401 0.11 -8.09 7.72
CA THR A 401 0.53 -6.76 7.24
C THR A 401 2.06 -6.65 7.16
N ASP A 402 2.79 -7.22 8.13
CA ASP A 402 4.25 -7.26 8.12
C ASP A 402 4.78 -8.11 6.95
N TRP A 403 4.08 -9.19 6.57
CA TRP A 403 4.38 -9.92 5.35
C TRP A 403 4.27 -9.02 4.11
N TYR A 404 3.19 -8.23 3.98
CA TYR A 404 3.03 -7.27 2.88
C TYR A 404 4.10 -6.17 2.88
N LEU A 405 4.54 -5.70 4.06
CA LEU A 405 5.62 -4.73 4.17
C LEU A 405 6.95 -5.31 3.68
N ASN A 406 7.24 -6.56 4.02
CA ASN A 406 8.44 -7.24 3.54
C ASN A 406 8.40 -7.46 2.03
N ALA A 407 7.25 -7.85 1.47
CA ALA A 407 7.04 -7.93 0.03
C ALA A 407 7.26 -6.56 -0.65
N THR A 408 6.70 -5.50 -0.07
CA THR A 408 6.87 -4.11 -0.54
C THR A 408 8.33 -3.67 -0.52
N ASN A 409 9.10 -3.99 0.53
CA ASN A 409 10.52 -3.63 0.63
C ASN A 409 11.38 -4.27 -0.46
N ARG A 410 10.98 -5.46 -0.93
CA ARG A 410 11.63 -6.13 -2.07
C ARG A 410 11.25 -5.48 -3.40
N ILE A 411 9.96 -5.24 -3.62
CA ILE A 411 9.47 -4.62 -4.86
C ILE A 411 10.08 -3.23 -5.07
N PHE A 412 10.22 -2.45 -3.99
CA PHE A 412 10.82 -1.13 -4.01
C PHE A 412 12.24 -1.14 -3.44
N PHE A 413 13.00 -2.21 -3.66
CA PHE A 413 14.36 -2.29 -3.13
C PHE A 413 15.23 -1.15 -3.70
N ASP A 414 15.22 -0.97 -5.02
CA ASP A 414 16.01 0.01 -5.76
C ASP A 414 15.40 1.42 -5.77
N THR A 415 15.09 1.96 -4.58
CA THR A 415 14.68 3.38 -4.50
C THR A 415 15.82 4.31 -4.93
N PRO A 416 15.53 5.50 -5.52
CA PRO A 416 16.57 6.48 -5.84
C PRO A 416 17.45 6.85 -4.64
N GLU A 417 16.86 6.98 -3.45
CA GLU A 417 17.57 7.23 -2.18
C GLU A 417 18.54 6.09 -1.84
N ARG A 418 18.14 4.82 -2.03
CA ARG A 418 19.00 3.65 -1.77
C ARG A 418 20.09 3.51 -2.82
N ILE A 419 19.78 3.71 -4.11
CA ILE A 419 20.76 3.69 -5.21
C ILE A 419 21.84 4.75 -4.98
N GLU A 420 21.44 5.99 -4.64
CA GLU A 420 22.40 7.07 -4.37
C GLU A 420 23.30 6.73 -3.18
N PHE A 421 22.74 6.15 -2.11
CA PHE A 421 23.50 5.67 -0.97
C PHE A 421 24.47 4.55 -1.37
N THR A 422 24.04 3.58 -2.18
CA THR A 422 24.90 2.50 -2.69
C THR A 422 26.07 3.06 -3.50
N GLN A 423 25.82 4.05 -4.36
CA GLN A 423 26.87 4.73 -5.12
C GLN A 423 27.86 5.47 -4.22
N ASP A 424 27.39 6.09 -3.14
CA ASP A 424 28.24 6.75 -2.16
C ASP A 424 29.13 5.74 -1.40
N VAL A 425 28.60 4.57 -1.03
CA VAL A 425 29.36 3.46 -0.43
C VAL A 425 30.45 2.97 -1.38
N LEU A 426 30.10 2.70 -2.65
CA LEU A 426 31.04 2.26 -3.68
C LEU A 426 32.19 3.27 -3.87
N LYS A 427 31.87 4.55 -4.00
CA LYS A 427 32.85 5.64 -4.16
C LYS A 427 33.76 5.79 -2.94
N LEU A 428 33.19 5.69 -1.74
CA LEU A 428 33.97 5.80 -0.51
C LEU A 428 34.94 4.62 -0.38
N TYR A 429 34.46 3.40 -0.61
CA TYR A 429 35.29 2.21 -0.50
C TYR A 429 36.45 2.22 -1.51
N GLN A 430 36.18 2.61 -2.76
CA GLN A 430 37.22 2.80 -3.78
C GLN A 430 38.25 3.87 -3.38
N PHE A 431 37.80 4.99 -2.80
CA PHE A 431 38.69 6.02 -2.28
C PHE A 431 39.58 5.48 -1.15
N ILE A 432 39.00 4.75 -0.18
CA ILE A 432 39.75 4.17 0.94
C ILE A 432 40.83 3.22 0.41
N LEU A 433 40.51 2.30 -0.50
CA LEU A 433 41.48 1.35 -1.06
C LEU A 433 42.61 2.06 -1.82
N SER A 434 42.27 2.96 -2.74
CA SER A 434 43.26 3.67 -3.56
C SER A 434 44.20 4.56 -2.74
N ARG A 435 43.69 5.18 -1.66
CA ARG A 435 44.49 6.01 -0.75
C ARG A 435 45.32 5.16 0.21
N SER A 436 44.77 4.05 0.71
CA SER A 436 45.50 3.09 1.57
C SER A 436 46.74 2.52 0.87
N LYS A 437 46.69 2.29 -0.44
CA LYS A 437 47.88 1.91 -1.23
C LYS A 437 49.00 2.97 -1.20
N LYS A 438 48.64 4.26 -1.17
CA LYS A 438 49.59 5.38 -1.18
C LYS A 438 50.16 5.67 0.21
N GLU A 439 49.35 5.54 1.26
CA GLU A 439 49.70 5.94 2.64
C GLU A 439 50.12 4.76 3.54
N ASN A 440 50.51 3.64 2.93
CA ASN A 440 50.94 2.41 3.63
C ASN A 440 49.85 1.80 4.54
N GLY A 441 48.59 1.71 4.10
CA GLY A 441 47.64 0.72 4.64
C GLY A 441 46.39 1.27 5.33
N ALA A 442 46.46 2.39 6.05
CA ALA A 442 45.30 2.99 6.70
C ALA A 442 45.24 4.49 6.42
N ILE A 443 44.03 5.04 6.35
CA ILE A 443 43.80 6.47 6.15
C ILE A 443 43.07 7.08 7.34
N THR A 444 43.09 8.39 7.48
CA THR A 444 42.37 9.09 8.54
C THR A 444 41.03 9.67 8.06
N THR A 445 40.11 9.94 8.98
CA THR A 445 38.88 10.69 8.67
C THR A 445 39.18 12.06 8.07
N GLY A 446 40.23 12.75 8.55
CA GLY A 446 40.67 14.04 8.00
C GLY A 446 41.10 13.97 6.53
N GLU A 447 41.69 12.86 6.09
CA GLU A 447 42.02 12.67 4.66
C GLU A 447 40.77 12.50 3.79
N ILE A 448 39.71 11.88 4.31
CA ILE A 448 38.43 11.82 3.62
C ILE A 448 37.82 13.21 3.54
N GLU A 449 37.86 13.99 4.61
CA GLU A 449 37.36 15.37 4.64
C GLU A 449 38.10 16.28 3.66
N GLN A 450 39.40 16.08 3.48
CA GLN A 450 40.23 16.90 2.60
C GLN A 450 40.20 16.45 1.12
N TYR A 451 40.31 15.14 0.87
CA TYR A 451 40.55 14.59 -0.47
C TYR A 451 39.49 13.59 -0.94
N GLY A 452 38.61 13.15 -0.06
CA GLY A 452 37.57 12.18 -0.36
C GLY A 452 36.53 12.68 -1.39
N PRO A 453 35.57 11.84 -1.77
CA PRO A 453 34.49 12.24 -2.66
C PRO A 453 33.76 13.49 -2.13
N ASN A 454 33.56 14.51 -2.97
CA ASN A 454 33.07 15.85 -2.54
C ASN A 454 31.87 15.81 -1.59
N LYS A 455 30.88 14.95 -1.87
CA LYS A 455 29.66 14.78 -1.06
C LYS A 455 29.95 14.20 0.33
N LEU A 456 30.96 13.35 0.45
CA LEU A 456 31.33 12.60 1.65
C LEU A 456 32.41 13.29 2.50
N ARG A 457 32.80 14.52 2.14
CA ARG A 457 33.72 15.35 2.95
C ARG A 457 33.05 15.95 4.20
N LYS A 458 31.73 15.87 4.30
CA LYS A 458 30.95 16.35 5.45
C LYS A 458 30.65 15.17 6.37
N VAL A 459 30.96 15.31 7.67
CA VAL A 459 30.76 14.27 8.70
C VAL A 459 29.35 13.69 8.67
N GLU A 460 28.33 14.53 8.49
CA GLU A 460 26.91 14.11 8.42
C GLU A 460 26.61 13.13 7.26
N LYS A 461 27.32 13.27 6.14
CA LYS A 461 27.17 12.39 4.96
C LYS A 461 28.14 11.22 5.00
N LEU A 462 29.31 11.40 5.59
CA LEU A 462 30.32 10.34 5.76
C LEU A 462 29.85 9.28 6.75
N THR A 463 29.35 9.69 7.91
CA THR A 463 29.08 8.81 9.04
C THR A 463 28.15 7.64 8.69
N PRO A 464 27.02 7.83 7.99
CA PRO A 464 26.14 6.72 7.61
C PRO A 464 26.82 5.73 6.64
N VAL A 465 27.59 6.24 5.67
CA VAL A 465 28.28 5.43 4.66
C VAL A 465 29.43 4.63 5.30
N LEU A 466 30.18 5.27 6.19
CA LEU A 466 31.27 4.62 6.93
C LEU A 466 30.73 3.57 7.91
N ASN A 467 29.65 3.87 8.64
CA ASN A 467 28.99 2.89 9.50
C ASN A 467 28.50 1.66 8.72
N HIS A 468 28.02 1.84 7.49
CA HIS A 468 27.63 0.73 6.61
C HIS A 468 28.82 -0.16 6.27
N LEU A 469 29.94 0.42 5.82
CA LEU A 469 31.17 -0.34 5.52
C LEU A 469 31.72 -1.08 6.75
N VAL A 470 31.63 -0.47 7.94
CA VAL A 470 32.04 -1.10 9.19
C VAL A 470 31.10 -2.25 9.56
N GLY A 471 29.79 -2.03 9.48
CA GLY A 471 28.79 -3.02 9.81
C GLY A 471 28.75 -4.21 8.86
N GLN A 472 29.18 -4.04 7.60
CA GLN A 472 29.34 -5.14 6.64
C GLN A 472 30.68 -5.89 6.78
N GLY A 473 31.61 -5.35 7.57
CA GLY A 473 32.95 -5.91 7.69
C GLY A 473 33.79 -5.71 6.44
N ASP A 474 33.64 -4.58 5.75
CA ASP A 474 34.57 -4.18 4.69
C ASP A 474 35.64 -3.20 5.18
N VAL A 475 35.38 -2.55 6.32
CA VAL A 475 36.26 -1.56 6.95
C VAL A 475 36.26 -1.77 8.46
N ILE A 476 37.40 -1.53 9.11
CA ILE A 476 37.49 -1.37 10.55
C ILE A 476 37.99 0.03 10.89
N LEU A 477 37.56 0.55 12.04
CA LEU A 477 38.07 1.80 12.60
C LEU A 477 38.94 1.48 13.79
N TYR A 478 40.06 2.20 13.94
CA TYR A 478 40.84 2.13 15.17
C TYR A 478 41.42 3.48 15.57
N ASN A 479 41.52 3.71 16.88
CA ASN A 479 42.10 4.94 17.42
C ASN A 479 43.59 4.77 17.71
N SER A 480 44.38 5.79 17.33
CA SER A 480 45.78 5.89 17.77
C SER A 480 45.86 6.67 19.08
N ILE A 481 46.43 6.05 20.11
CA ILE A 481 46.84 6.74 21.34
C ILE A 481 48.17 7.44 21.01
N PRO A 482 48.29 8.78 21.18
CA PRO A 482 47.55 9.63 22.11
C PRO A 482 46.60 10.68 21.49
N ASN A 483 46.46 10.76 20.16
CA ASN A 483 45.82 11.91 19.50
C ASN A 483 44.32 11.71 19.17
N ASP A 484 43.69 10.64 19.65
CA ASP A 484 42.30 10.25 19.32
C ASP A 484 41.97 10.26 17.82
N THR A 485 43.00 10.13 16.98
CA THR A 485 42.84 10.14 15.53
C THR A 485 42.24 8.81 15.10
N ILE A 486 41.11 8.87 14.39
CA ILE A 486 40.40 7.70 13.87
C ILE A 486 41.07 7.30 12.55
N TYR A 487 41.65 6.10 12.54
CA TYR A 487 42.16 5.45 11.36
C TYR A 487 41.13 4.49 10.79
N ILE A 488 41.13 4.38 9.48
CA ILE A 488 40.19 3.63 8.66
C ILE A 488 41.02 2.64 7.86
N SER A 489 40.75 1.35 8.07
CA SER A 489 41.46 0.26 7.42
C SER A 489 40.46 -0.59 6.65
N ALA A 490 40.70 -0.75 5.35
CA ALA A 490 39.82 -1.52 4.47
C ALA A 490 40.34 -2.96 4.30
N LEU A 491 39.38 -3.87 4.16
CA LEU A 491 39.63 -5.27 3.88
C LEU A 491 40.23 -5.42 2.48
N ASN A 492 41.40 -6.05 2.39
CA ASN A 492 42.07 -6.30 1.11
C ASN A 492 41.50 -7.52 0.38
N HIS A 493 42.06 -7.85 -0.78
CA HIS A 493 41.63 -9.00 -1.60
C HIS A 493 41.90 -10.37 -0.95
N ASP A 494 42.80 -10.45 0.04
CA ASP A 494 43.10 -11.64 0.82
C ASP A 494 42.20 -11.79 2.06
N GLY A 495 41.26 -10.86 2.27
CA GLY A 495 40.41 -10.87 3.46
C GLY A 495 41.12 -10.42 4.73
N LEU A 496 42.16 -9.58 4.63
CA LEU A 496 42.92 -9.08 5.77
C LEU A 496 42.89 -7.55 5.86
N TYR A 497 42.94 -7.04 7.09
CA TYR A 497 43.06 -5.61 7.38
C TYR A 497 44.50 -5.23 7.73
N PRO A 498 45.05 -4.14 7.18
CA PRO A 498 46.29 -3.56 7.67
C PRO A 498 46.06 -2.82 9.00
N GLN A 499 46.79 -3.19 10.05
CA GLN A 499 46.67 -2.61 11.39
C GLN A 499 48.03 -2.55 12.11
N PRO A 500 48.30 -1.57 13.00
CA PRO A 500 49.47 -1.59 13.87
C PRO A 500 49.52 -2.83 14.78
N ARG A 501 50.73 -3.37 14.99
CA ARG A 501 50.98 -4.62 15.76
C ARG A 501 50.36 -4.65 17.16
N ASN A 502 50.27 -3.51 17.82
CA ASN A 502 49.88 -3.40 19.24
C ASN A 502 48.55 -2.66 19.46
N THR A 503 47.67 -2.55 18.47
CA THR A 503 46.37 -1.89 18.67
C THR A 503 45.48 -2.71 19.61
N PRO A 504 45.08 -2.17 20.78
CA PRO A 504 44.19 -2.87 21.72
C PRO A 504 42.82 -3.14 21.11
N ALA A 505 42.21 -4.29 21.41
CA ALA A 505 40.91 -4.66 20.86
C ALA A 505 39.78 -3.67 21.21
N HIS A 506 39.82 -3.06 22.40
CA HIS A 506 38.84 -2.04 22.82
C HIS A 506 38.92 -0.73 22.03
N ASN A 507 40.02 -0.50 21.31
CA ASN A 507 40.20 0.66 20.43
C ASN A 507 39.78 0.36 18.99
N ILE A 508 39.23 -0.82 18.71
CA ILE A 508 38.82 -1.25 17.37
C ILE A 508 37.29 -1.31 17.32
N ARG A 509 36.74 -0.61 16.34
CA ARG A 509 35.33 -0.72 15.97
C ARG A 509 35.22 -1.49 14.66
N ALA A 510 34.62 -2.68 14.74
CA ALA A 510 34.45 -3.62 13.65
C ALA A 510 32.99 -4.11 13.61
N ALA A 511 32.65 -4.99 12.66
CA ALA A 511 31.28 -5.45 12.42
C ALA A 511 30.62 -6.10 13.66
N ASP A 512 31.40 -6.83 14.45
CA ASP A 512 30.97 -7.53 15.67
C ASP A 512 30.86 -6.61 16.91
N SER A 513 31.57 -5.48 16.92
CA SER A 513 31.60 -4.53 18.05
C SER A 513 30.81 -3.24 17.80
N THR A 514 30.32 -3.00 16.59
CA THR A 514 29.47 -1.85 16.27
C THR A 514 28.00 -2.10 16.62
N ALA A 515 27.33 -1.10 17.21
CA ALA A 515 25.89 -1.12 17.42
C ALA A 515 25.07 -0.93 16.13
N PHE A 516 25.72 -0.53 15.03
CA PHE A 516 25.08 -0.32 13.73
C PHE A 516 25.13 -1.59 12.89
N ARG A 517 23.98 -2.14 12.53
CA ARG A 517 23.86 -3.24 11.56
C ARG A 517 23.23 -2.72 10.26
N PRO A 518 23.88 -2.90 9.10
CA PRO A 518 23.29 -2.47 7.83
C PRO A 518 22.01 -3.26 7.55
N CYS A 519 21.00 -2.59 6.99
CA CYS A 519 19.73 -3.22 6.65
C CYS A 519 19.71 -3.97 5.30
N PHE A 520 20.76 -3.84 4.50
CA PHE A 520 20.95 -4.53 3.24
C PHE A 520 22.45 -4.66 2.94
N HIS A 521 22.79 -5.64 2.11
CA HIS A 521 24.15 -5.88 1.65
C HIS A 521 24.47 -5.04 0.41
N ILE A 522 25.71 -4.56 0.29
CA ILE A 522 26.24 -3.95 -0.94
C ILE A 522 27.45 -4.75 -1.40
N ASP A 523 27.37 -5.39 -2.57
CA ASP A 523 28.53 -6.13 -3.09
C ASP A 523 29.66 -5.18 -3.50
N LEU A 524 30.83 -5.35 -2.87
CA LEU A 524 32.05 -4.58 -3.12
C LEU A 524 33.17 -5.44 -3.75
N SER A 525 32.86 -6.68 -4.10
CA SER A 525 33.85 -7.69 -4.55
C SER A 525 34.58 -7.24 -5.80
N ASP A 526 33.86 -6.67 -6.78
CA ASP A 526 34.45 -6.16 -8.02
C ASP A 526 35.47 -5.04 -7.78
N ILE A 527 35.18 -4.12 -6.86
CA ILE A 527 36.11 -3.02 -6.52
C ILE A 527 37.36 -3.61 -5.87
N ARG A 528 37.19 -4.55 -4.93
CA ARG A 528 38.28 -5.21 -4.24
C ARG A 528 39.19 -6.01 -5.18
N LEU A 529 38.61 -6.70 -6.18
CA LEU A 529 39.35 -7.49 -7.16
C LEU A 529 40.08 -6.63 -8.20
N LYS A 530 39.49 -5.53 -8.64
CA LYS A 530 40.14 -4.56 -9.56
C LYS A 530 41.34 -3.86 -8.96
N GLU A 531 41.42 -3.84 -7.63
CA GLU A 531 42.53 -3.25 -6.87
C GLU A 531 43.57 -4.30 -6.41
N LYS A 532 43.54 -5.54 -6.92
CA LYS A 532 44.73 -6.43 -6.92
C LYS A 532 45.85 -5.78 -7.72
#